data_AF-A0A819IFL7-F1
#
_entry.id   AF-A0A819IFL7-F1
#
_cell.length_a   1.000
_cell.length_b   1.000
_cell.length_c   1.000
_cell.angle_alpha   90.00
_cell.angle_beta   90.00
_cell.angle_gamma   90.00
#
_symmetry.space_group_name_H-M   'P 1'
#
loop_
_entity.id
_entity.type
_entity.pdbx_description
1 polymer ?
#
loop_
_entity_poly.entity_id
_entity_poly.type
_entity_poly.pdbx_seq_one_letter_code
_entity_poly.pdbx_strand_id
1 'polypeptide(L)'
;VRHNEDELHKTMIDRIRIPFRTQPQFDSPHLKTNLLIQYHLSRLEFPRVDYVTDLKSCLDQIIRIIQALIDLCAHKALLSPCLLCINLLQMIIQARWITDPDFLTLPHIIDQSFTRIFSSYLCQLIDIKRETLNNMLQTHLQSTQIDDIYEYLIRLPQIELNFNIRGFWSTNEETRQLPTNVHADQEYTLQITLKRINRIRRNDFRQLTTSSVTKPKDESWIFILGNSDTGELICIKRINQIIRSHTTISVSFVTSNILGRQRLTIYFLSDGYLGLDQQYDFFLDIEKASLQTQINTELDSLVDELDRRLAAL
;
A
#
# COMPACT_ATOMS: atom_id res chain seq x y z
N VAL A 1 -0.73 10.23 30.79
CA VAL A 1 0.31 9.37 31.41
C VAL A 1 -0.13 9.13 32.84
N ARG A 2 -0.11 7.86 33.30
CA ARG A 2 -0.55 7.50 34.65
C ARG A 2 0.62 7.67 35.62
N HIS A 3 0.33 7.89 36.90
CA HIS A 3 1.39 7.95 37.92
C HIS A 3 2.21 6.65 37.94
N ASN A 4 3.52 6.78 38.13
CA ASN A 4 4.50 5.69 38.20
C ASN A 4 4.66 4.87 36.91
N GLU A 5 4.37 5.47 35.75
CA GLU A 5 4.72 4.86 34.45
C GLU A 5 6.16 5.19 34.02
N ASP A 6 6.82 6.19 34.62
CA ASP A 6 8.13 6.66 34.16
C ASP A 6 9.24 5.62 34.30
N GLU A 7 9.24 4.86 35.40
CA GLU A 7 10.18 3.76 35.60
C GLU A 7 9.95 2.63 34.60
N LEU A 8 8.69 2.35 34.28
CA LEU A 8 8.35 1.36 33.26
C LEU A 8 8.77 1.83 31.87
N HIS A 9 8.49 3.09 31.53
CA HIS A 9 8.93 3.68 30.26
C HIS A 9 10.45 3.59 30.10
N LYS A 10 11.23 3.81 31.16
CA LYS A 10 12.70 3.60 31.14
C LYS A 10 13.06 2.17 30.76
N THR A 11 12.47 1.16 31.41
CA THR A 11 12.75 -0.25 31.07
C THR A 11 12.26 -0.65 29.68
N MET A 12 11.24 0.04 29.15
CA MET A 12 10.70 -0.24 27.83
C MET A 12 11.60 0.28 26.70
N ILE A 13 12.28 1.42 26.93
CA ILE A 13 13.18 2.02 25.93
C ILE A 13 14.28 1.06 25.50
N ASP A 14 14.81 0.24 26.42
CA ASP A 14 15.91 -0.68 26.10
C ASP A 14 15.50 -1.80 25.12
N ARG A 15 14.19 -2.02 24.92
CA ARG A 15 13.65 -3.07 24.05
C ARG A 15 13.13 -2.57 22.71
N ILE A 16 13.04 -1.25 22.51
CA ILE A 16 12.52 -0.69 21.25
C ILE A 16 13.59 -0.73 20.15
N ARG A 17 13.12 -0.85 18.91
CA ARG A 17 14.02 -0.93 17.75
C ARG A 17 14.60 0.43 17.35
N ILE A 18 13.83 1.50 17.47
CA ILE A 18 14.23 2.85 17.07
C ILE A 18 14.45 3.69 18.33
N PRO A 19 15.70 4.00 18.68
CA PRO A 19 16.00 4.81 19.85
C PRO A 19 15.57 6.27 19.65
N PHE A 20 15.25 6.94 20.76
CA PHE A 20 14.92 8.36 20.74
C PHE A 20 16.18 9.20 20.47
N ARG A 21 16.08 10.18 19.55
CA ARG A 21 17.20 11.07 19.19
C ARG A 21 17.52 12.09 20.28
N THR A 22 16.50 12.51 21.03
CA THR A 22 16.61 13.48 22.12
C THR A 22 16.36 12.80 23.46
N GLN A 23 16.73 13.47 24.55
CA GLN A 23 16.46 12.94 25.89
C GLN A 23 14.95 12.71 26.08
N PRO A 24 14.54 11.48 26.43
CA PRO A 24 13.14 11.12 26.56
C PRO A 24 12.50 11.83 27.76
N GLN A 25 11.38 12.52 27.51
CA GLN A 25 10.52 13.06 28.55
C GLN A 25 9.49 11.99 28.94
N PHE A 26 9.71 11.34 30.09
CA PHE A 26 8.94 10.17 30.51
C PHE A 26 7.46 10.48 30.82
N ASP A 27 7.19 11.71 31.23
CA ASP A 27 5.84 12.22 31.49
C ASP A 27 5.08 12.59 30.19
N SER A 28 5.75 12.58 29.04
CA SER A 28 5.16 13.06 27.78
C SER A 28 4.22 12.01 27.16
N PRO A 29 2.97 12.37 26.82
CA PRO A 29 2.07 11.47 26.11
C PRO A 29 2.62 11.07 24.74
N HIS A 30 3.40 11.94 24.08
CA HIS A 30 4.01 11.63 22.78
C HIS A 30 5.04 10.50 22.87
N LEU A 31 5.85 10.49 23.94
CA LEU A 31 6.81 9.42 24.19
C LEU A 31 6.07 8.11 24.44
N LYS A 32 5.04 8.13 25.29
CA LYS A 32 4.20 6.96 25.55
C LYS A 32 3.60 6.39 24.27
N THR A 33 3.00 7.23 23.42
CA THR A 33 2.43 6.78 22.14
C THR A 33 3.48 6.17 21.23
N ASN A 34 4.68 6.76 21.13
CA ASN A 34 5.77 6.22 20.32
C ASN A 34 6.22 4.83 20.84
N LEU A 35 6.43 4.69 22.15
CA LEU A 35 6.75 3.41 22.79
C LEU A 35 5.70 2.34 22.50
N LEU A 36 4.42 2.68 22.68
CA LEU A 36 3.29 1.78 22.43
C LEU A 36 3.28 1.28 20.97
N ILE A 37 3.49 2.17 20.01
CA ILE A 37 3.54 1.80 18.59
C ILE A 37 4.73 0.90 18.31
N GLN A 38 5.94 1.25 18.79
CA GLN A 38 7.13 0.42 18.55
C GLN A 38 7.02 -0.97 19.19
N TYR A 39 6.41 -1.06 20.37
CA TYR A 39 6.09 -2.34 21.02
C TYR A 39 5.11 -3.16 20.19
N HIS A 40 4.05 -2.53 19.68
CA HIS A 40 3.06 -3.16 18.81
C HIS A 40 3.69 -3.70 17.53
N LEU A 41 4.50 -2.89 16.83
CA LEU A 41 5.20 -3.31 15.61
C LEU A 41 6.19 -4.46 15.86
N SER A 42 6.76 -4.51 17.06
CA SER A 42 7.71 -5.56 17.47
C SER A 42 7.03 -6.77 18.12
N ARG A 43 5.70 -6.74 18.31
CA ARG A 43 4.90 -7.73 19.05
C ARG A 43 5.47 -8.09 20.43
N LEU A 44 6.01 -7.09 21.13
CA LEU A 44 6.56 -7.27 22.47
C LEU A 44 5.44 -7.33 23.51
N GLU A 45 5.65 -8.14 24.55
CA GLU A 45 4.74 -8.19 25.69
C GLU A 45 4.81 -6.90 26.50
N PHE A 46 3.64 -6.34 26.81
CA PHE A 46 3.53 -5.15 27.63
C PHE A 46 3.68 -5.50 29.12
N PRO A 47 4.41 -4.68 29.92
CA PRO A 47 4.57 -4.93 31.36
C PRO A 47 3.26 -4.85 32.16
N ARG A 48 2.25 -4.15 31.65
CA ARG A 48 0.92 -3.99 32.27
C ARG A 48 -0.17 -4.09 31.21
N VAL A 49 -1.31 -4.68 31.59
CA VAL A 49 -2.50 -4.83 30.73
C VAL A 49 -3.06 -3.47 30.29
N ASP A 50 -2.88 -2.45 31.13
CA ASP A 50 -3.27 -1.06 30.85
C ASP A 50 -2.66 -0.47 29.55
N TYR A 51 -1.45 -0.89 29.18
CA TYR A 51 -0.85 -0.44 27.93
C TYR A 51 -1.59 -1.00 26.71
N VAL A 52 -2.27 -2.14 26.83
CA VAL A 52 -3.06 -2.72 25.73
C VAL A 52 -4.30 -1.86 25.47
N THR A 53 -4.97 -1.35 26.50
CA THR A 53 -6.12 -0.45 26.32
C THR A 53 -5.67 0.90 25.79
N ASP A 54 -4.58 1.46 26.31
CA ASP A 54 -4.00 2.71 25.81
C ASP A 54 -3.54 2.58 24.34
N LEU A 55 -2.95 1.44 23.95
CA LEU A 55 -2.58 1.12 22.58
C LEU A 55 -3.81 1.08 21.67
N LYS A 56 -4.90 0.41 22.07
CA LYS A 56 -6.15 0.38 21.29
C LYS A 56 -6.66 1.79 20.99
N SER A 57 -6.68 2.67 22.00
CA SER A 57 -7.07 4.06 21.81
C SER A 57 -6.14 4.82 20.85
N CYS A 58 -4.83 4.55 20.88
CA CYS A 58 -3.87 5.13 19.93
C CYS A 58 -4.10 4.62 18.50
N LEU A 59 -4.26 3.30 18.33
CA LEU A 59 -4.44 2.65 17.02
C LEU A 59 -5.75 3.06 16.34
N ASP A 60 -6.80 3.32 17.12
CA ASP A 60 -8.07 3.81 16.60
C ASP A 60 -7.96 5.19 15.92
N GLN A 61 -7.03 6.03 16.37
CA GLN A 61 -6.84 7.37 15.81
C GLN A 61 -5.73 7.44 14.76
N ILE A 62 -4.68 6.62 14.90
CA ILE A 62 -3.47 6.73 14.07
C ILE A 62 -3.75 6.51 12.59
N ILE A 63 -4.69 5.64 12.23
CA ILE A 63 -5.05 5.34 10.84
C ILE A 63 -5.52 6.63 10.13
N ARG A 64 -6.36 7.43 10.78
CA ARG A 64 -6.87 8.69 10.23
C ARG A 64 -5.77 9.73 10.08
N ILE A 65 -4.84 9.78 11.04
CA ILE A 65 -3.69 10.69 11.00
C ILE A 65 -2.78 10.33 9.83
N ILE A 66 -2.47 9.04 9.64
CA ILE A 66 -1.61 8.59 8.53
C ILE A 66 -2.28 8.83 7.19
N GLN A 67 -3.59 8.60 7.07
CA GLN A 67 -4.33 8.93 5.85
C GLN A 67 -4.24 10.43 5.52
N ALA A 68 -4.40 11.31 6.51
CA ALA A 68 -4.23 12.75 6.33
C ALA A 68 -2.78 13.12 5.93
N LEU A 69 -1.77 12.42 6.46
CA LEU A 69 -0.38 12.61 6.05
C LEU A 69 -0.13 12.17 4.61
N ILE A 70 -0.75 11.06 4.17
CA ILE A 70 -0.70 10.61 2.76
C ILE A 70 -1.30 11.69 1.85
N ASP A 71 -2.47 12.25 2.21
CA ASP A 71 -3.12 13.31 1.45
C ASP A 71 -2.26 14.59 1.40
N LEU A 72 -1.62 14.95 2.52
CA LEU A 72 -0.69 16.08 2.56
C LEU A 72 0.54 15.85 1.67
N CYS A 73 1.12 14.65 1.69
CA CYS A 73 2.24 14.31 0.82
C CYS A 73 1.84 14.36 -0.65
N ALA A 74 0.65 13.87 -1.00
CA ALA A 74 0.11 13.95 -2.34
C ALA A 74 -0.10 15.42 -2.79
N HIS A 75 -0.68 16.26 -1.94
CA HIS A 75 -0.83 17.69 -2.23
C HIS A 75 0.52 18.40 -2.41
N LYS A 76 1.57 17.96 -1.72
CA LYS A 76 2.93 18.50 -1.85
C LYS A 76 3.76 17.82 -2.95
N ALA A 77 3.16 16.89 -3.71
CA ALA A 77 3.83 16.09 -4.73
C ALA A 77 5.07 15.34 -4.21
N LEU A 78 5.06 14.90 -2.94
CA LEU A 78 6.19 14.23 -2.29
C LEU A 78 6.04 12.70 -2.36
N LEU A 79 6.74 12.05 -3.31
CA LEU A 79 6.62 10.61 -3.52
C LEU A 79 7.16 9.80 -2.35
N SER A 80 8.43 9.98 -1.98
CA SER A 80 9.08 9.17 -0.95
C SER A 80 8.39 9.26 0.42
N PRO A 81 8.05 10.46 0.94
CA PRO A 81 7.27 10.58 2.18
C PRO A 81 5.88 9.91 2.10
N CYS A 82 5.21 9.97 0.94
CA CYS A 82 3.92 9.32 0.74
C CYS A 82 4.06 7.79 0.86
N LEU A 83 5.03 7.19 0.17
CA LEU A 83 5.32 5.76 0.23
C LEU A 83 5.65 5.32 1.67
N LEU A 84 6.45 6.10 2.41
CA LEU A 84 6.77 5.80 3.80
C LEU A 84 5.54 5.85 4.72
N CYS A 85 4.61 6.76 4.48
CA CYS A 85 3.35 6.81 5.24
C CYS A 85 2.48 5.56 4.96
N ILE A 86 2.46 5.08 3.72
CA ILE A 86 1.72 3.86 3.35
C ILE A 86 2.37 2.63 4.01
N ASN A 87 3.70 2.51 3.96
CA ASN A 87 4.42 1.44 4.65
C ASN A 87 4.14 1.47 6.16
N LEU A 88 4.10 2.67 6.77
CA LEU A 88 3.74 2.81 8.19
C LEU A 88 2.32 2.33 8.49
N LEU A 89 1.37 2.62 7.60
CA LEU A 89 0.00 2.13 7.72
C LEU A 89 -0.06 0.60 7.69
N GLN A 90 0.62 -0.03 6.72
CA GLN A 90 0.71 -1.49 6.61
C GLN A 90 1.36 -2.12 7.85
N MET A 91 2.49 -1.55 8.31
CA MET A 91 3.19 -1.99 9.52
C MET A 91 2.27 -1.99 10.74
N ILE A 92 1.49 -0.92 10.92
CA ILE A 92 0.54 -0.77 12.04
C ILE A 92 -0.57 -1.82 11.98
N ILE A 93 -1.15 -2.05 10.79
CA ILE A 93 -2.25 -3.00 10.63
C ILE A 93 -1.78 -4.45 10.85
N GLN A 94 -0.60 -4.78 10.34
CA GLN A 94 0.00 -6.12 10.47
C GLN A 94 0.76 -6.33 11.79
N ALA A 95 0.98 -5.28 12.58
CA ALA A 95 1.80 -5.31 13.78
C ALA A 95 3.18 -5.94 13.51
N ARG A 96 3.85 -5.47 12.45
CA ARG A 96 5.16 -5.95 11.99
C ARG A 96 5.96 -4.79 11.41
N TRP A 97 7.29 -4.90 11.42
CA TRP A 97 8.11 -3.93 10.69
C TRP A 97 8.21 -4.29 9.21
N ILE A 98 8.38 -3.28 8.36
CA ILE A 98 8.53 -3.43 6.90
C ILE A 98 9.80 -4.20 6.52
N THR A 99 10.81 -4.22 7.40
CA THR A 99 12.06 -4.96 7.21
C THR A 99 11.99 -6.41 7.69
N ASP A 100 10.92 -6.76 8.41
CA ASP A 100 10.76 -8.13 8.90
C ASP A 100 10.35 -9.03 7.73
N PRO A 101 10.69 -10.33 7.74
CA PRO A 101 10.31 -11.23 6.67
C PRO A 101 8.78 -11.32 6.48
N ASP A 102 8.31 -11.24 5.23
CA ASP A 102 6.88 -11.21 4.90
C ASP A 102 6.10 -12.42 5.44
N PHE A 103 6.74 -13.60 5.54
CA PHE A 103 6.10 -14.82 6.05
C PHE A 103 5.66 -14.71 7.52
N LEU A 104 6.17 -13.74 8.28
CA LEU A 104 5.74 -13.47 9.65
C LEU A 104 4.34 -12.83 9.74
N THR A 105 3.72 -12.53 8.59
CA THR A 105 2.30 -12.19 8.47
C THR A 105 1.40 -13.43 8.51
N LEU A 106 1.93 -14.62 8.24
CA LEU A 106 1.17 -15.86 8.23
C LEU A 106 0.68 -16.23 9.64
N PRO A 107 -0.52 -16.84 9.76
CA PRO A 107 -1.04 -17.30 11.03
C PRO A 107 -0.12 -18.37 11.64
N HIS A 108 -0.10 -18.47 12.97
CA HIS A 108 0.72 -19.44 13.75
C HIS A 108 2.25 -19.29 13.62
N ILE A 109 2.75 -18.44 12.73
CA ILE A 109 4.18 -18.18 12.58
C ILE A 109 4.58 -16.95 13.39
N ILE A 110 5.13 -17.20 14.58
CA ILE A 110 5.44 -16.15 15.56
C ILE A 110 6.89 -15.67 15.42
N ASP A 111 7.81 -16.59 15.15
CA ASP A 111 9.26 -16.38 15.27
C ASP A 111 10.04 -16.60 13.96
N GLN A 112 11.22 -16.00 13.88
CA GLN A 112 12.17 -16.08 12.77
C GLN A 112 12.82 -17.46 12.62
N SER A 113 12.53 -18.43 13.50
CA SER A 113 12.95 -19.82 13.36
C SER A 113 12.64 -20.44 11.97
N PHE A 114 11.61 -19.92 11.28
CA PHE A 114 11.22 -20.34 9.93
C PHE A 114 12.00 -19.67 8.79
N THR A 115 12.93 -18.74 9.08
CA THR A 115 13.80 -18.10 8.07
C THR A 115 14.61 -19.08 7.23
N ARG A 116 14.94 -20.26 7.79
CA ARG A 116 15.66 -21.32 7.07
C ARG A 116 14.74 -22.12 6.13
N ILE A 117 13.44 -22.08 6.37
CA ILE A 117 12.42 -22.85 5.65
C ILE A 117 11.84 -22.02 4.51
N PHE A 118 11.56 -20.75 4.75
CA PHE A 118 11.09 -19.81 3.74
C PHE A 118 12.26 -18.98 3.21
N SER A 119 12.68 -19.29 1.98
CA SER A 119 13.81 -18.61 1.32
C SER A 119 13.44 -17.26 0.69
N SER A 120 12.16 -16.95 0.52
CA SER A 120 11.74 -15.79 -0.30
C SER A 120 10.35 -15.25 0.03
N TYR A 121 10.11 -14.03 -0.48
CA TYR A 121 8.88 -13.23 -0.47
C TYR A 121 7.56 -14.02 -0.44
N LEU A 122 6.58 -13.48 0.27
CA LEU A 122 5.25 -14.08 0.45
C LEU A 122 4.59 -14.49 -0.88
N CYS A 123 4.77 -13.70 -1.94
CA CYS A 123 4.24 -13.97 -3.27
C CYS A 123 4.67 -15.31 -3.87
N GLN A 124 5.86 -15.82 -3.53
CA GLN A 124 6.32 -17.13 -4.02
C GLN A 124 5.58 -18.30 -3.34
N LEU A 125 5.01 -18.05 -2.15
CA LEU A 125 4.28 -19.07 -1.40
C LEU A 125 2.86 -19.28 -1.91
N ILE A 126 2.33 -18.36 -2.72
CA ILE A 126 0.92 -18.41 -3.14
C ILE A 126 0.64 -19.60 -4.07
N ASP A 127 1.60 -20.00 -4.89
CA ASP A 127 1.45 -21.13 -5.82
C ASP A 127 1.91 -22.49 -5.25
N ILE A 128 2.26 -22.54 -3.96
CA ILE A 128 2.74 -23.77 -3.32
C ILE A 128 1.58 -24.76 -3.12
N LYS A 129 1.82 -26.03 -3.48
CA LYS A 129 0.87 -27.12 -3.21
C LYS A 129 0.82 -27.44 -1.72
N ARG A 130 -0.37 -27.78 -1.22
CA ARG A 130 -0.58 -28.19 0.19
C ARG A 130 0.40 -29.27 0.65
N GLU A 131 0.67 -30.27 -0.17
CA GLU A 131 1.60 -31.36 0.15
C GLU A 131 3.03 -30.86 0.41
N THR A 132 3.51 -29.94 -0.44
CA THR A 132 4.83 -29.32 -0.28
C THR A 132 4.88 -28.47 0.98
N LEU A 133 3.85 -27.67 1.24
CA LEU A 133 3.74 -26.87 2.47
C LEU A 133 3.75 -27.77 3.72
N ASN A 134 3.01 -28.88 3.67
CA ASN A 134 2.95 -29.84 4.75
C ASN A 134 4.33 -30.45 5.02
N ASN A 135 5.03 -30.92 3.98
CA ASN A 135 6.39 -31.46 4.12
C ASN A 135 7.39 -30.44 4.68
N MET A 136 7.21 -29.14 4.40
CA MET A 136 8.07 -28.07 4.91
C MET A 136 7.81 -27.71 6.37
N LEU A 137 6.57 -27.83 6.86
CA LEU A 137 6.14 -27.30 8.16
C LEU A 137 5.75 -28.36 9.19
N GLN A 138 5.55 -29.62 8.79
CA GLN A 138 5.17 -30.73 9.68
C GLN A 138 6.09 -30.91 10.89
N THR A 139 7.36 -30.54 10.77
CA THR A 139 8.33 -30.64 11.87
C THR A 139 8.08 -29.63 12.99
N HIS A 140 7.36 -28.54 12.71
CA HIS A 140 7.19 -27.42 13.64
C HIS A 140 5.72 -27.09 13.96
N LEU A 141 4.78 -27.48 13.11
CA LEU A 141 3.36 -27.11 13.23
C LEU A 141 2.44 -28.32 13.09
N GLN A 142 1.27 -28.24 13.71
CA GLN A 142 0.21 -29.25 13.59
C GLN A 142 -0.48 -29.15 12.22
N SER A 143 -1.05 -30.26 11.72
CA SER A 143 -1.74 -30.31 10.43
C SER A 143 -2.88 -29.29 10.31
N THR A 144 -3.60 -29.01 11.40
CA THR A 144 -4.65 -27.98 11.44
C THR A 144 -4.10 -26.57 11.24
N GLN A 145 -2.96 -26.27 11.84
CA GLN A 145 -2.28 -24.97 11.67
C GLN A 145 -1.74 -24.80 10.26
N ILE A 146 -1.25 -25.88 9.65
CA ILE A 146 -0.79 -25.89 8.25
C ILE A 146 -1.98 -25.65 7.31
N ASP A 147 -3.14 -26.22 7.61
CA ASP A 147 -4.37 -25.98 6.84
C ASP A 147 -4.83 -24.52 6.95
N ASP A 148 -4.76 -23.91 8.14
CA ASP A 148 -5.05 -22.49 8.34
C ASP A 148 -4.10 -21.60 7.52
N ILE A 149 -2.81 -21.92 7.49
CA ILE A 149 -1.81 -21.20 6.68
C ILE A 149 -2.11 -21.36 5.19
N TYR A 150 -2.40 -22.57 4.74
CA TYR A 150 -2.72 -22.86 3.33
C TYR A 150 -3.99 -22.10 2.90
N GLU A 151 -5.02 -22.11 3.74
CA GLU A 151 -6.25 -21.35 3.49
C GLU A 151 -5.99 -19.84 3.44
N TYR A 152 -5.13 -19.33 4.34
CA TYR A 152 -4.70 -17.93 4.31
C TYR A 152 -4.00 -17.57 2.99
N LEU A 153 -3.04 -18.40 2.55
CA LEU A 153 -2.29 -18.19 1.30
C LEU A 153 -3.19 -18.12 0.06
N ILE A 154 -4.17 -19.03 -0.06
CA ILE A 154 -5.13 -19.02 -1.18
C ILE A 154 -5.99 -17.74 -1.19
N ARG A 155 -6.28 -17.20 0.00
CA ARG A 155 -7.11 -15.99 0.16
C ARG A 155 -6.35 -14.69 -0.12
N LEU A 156 -5.01 -14.70 -0.07
CA LEU A 156 -4.21 -13.51 -0.35
C LEU A 156 -4.56 -12.92 -1.72
N PRO A 157 -4.73 -11.59 -1.81
CA PRO A 157 -5.13 -10.96 -3.06
C PRO A 157 -4.05 -11.11 -4.13
N GLN A 158 -4.39 -11.82 -5.20
CA GLN A 158 -3.58 -11.92 -6.40
C GLN A 158 -4.18 -11.01 -7.47
N ILE A 159 -3.56 -9.86 -7.70
CA ILE A 159 -4.06 -8.84 -8.61
C ILE A 159 -3.06 -8.67 -9.75
N GLU A 160 -3.57 -8.86 -10.96
CA GLU A 160 -2.87 -8.59 -12.21
C GLU A 160 -3.24 -7.18 -12.69
N LEU A 161 -2.23 -6.42 -13.12
CA LEU A 161 -2.38 -5.06 -13.63
C LEU A 161 -2.04 -5.01 -15.12
N ASN A 162 -2.91 -4.36 -15.89
CA ASN A 162 -2.65 -4.01 -17.28
C ASN A 162 -2.78 -2.50 -17.46
N PHE A 163 -1.86 -1.91 -18.22
CA PHE A 163 -1.74 -0.46 -18.36
C PHE A 163 -1.84 -0.02 -19.81
N ASN A 164 -2.74 0.91 -20.08
CA ASN A 164 -2.87 1.56 -21.38
C ASN A 164 -2.92 3.08 -21.19
N ILE A 165 -2.35 3.86 -22.11
CA ILE A 165 -2.51 5.31 -22.13
C ILE A 165 -3.55 5.65 -23.19
N ARG A 166 -4.56 6.41 -22.79
CA ARG A 166 -5.56 7.03 -23.65
C ARG A 166 -5.26 8.52 -23.79
N GLY A 167 -5.29 9.03 -25.00
CA GLY A 167 -5.12 10.44 -25.28
C GLY A 167 -5.06 10.73 -26.76
N PHE A 168 -4.79 11.98 -27.08
CA PHE A 168 -4.65 12.45 -28.45
C PHE A 168 -3.16 12.47 -28.83
N TRP A 169 -2.87 12.00 -30.05
CA TRP A 169 -1.53 12.10 -30.67
C TRP A 169 -1.55 12.82 -32.02
N SER A 170 -2.73 12.92 -32.63
CA SER A 170 -2.93 13.61 -33.90
C SER A 170 -4.34 14.20 -33.96
N THR A 171 -5.26 13.56 -34.69
CA THR A 171 -6.66 13.96 -34.85
C THR A 171 -7.64 13.05 -34.11
N ASN A 172 -7.21 11.84 -33.74
CA ASN A 172 -8.06 10.86 -33.08
C ASN A 172 -7.58 10.57 -31.68
N GLU A 173 -8.54 10.26 -30.82
CA GLU A 173 -8.29 9.70 -29.52
C GLU A 173 -7.90 8.23 -29.70
N GLU A 174 -6.70 7.89 -29.24
CA GLU A 174 -6.16 6.55 -29.34
C GLU A 174 -5.90 5.98 -27.96
N THR A 175 -5.87 4.65 -27.87
CA THR A 175 -5.41 3.93 -26.68
C THR A 175 -4.17 3.12 -27.06
N ARG A 176 -3.03 3.46 -26.47
CA ARG A 176 -1.74 2.85 -26.75
C ARG A 176 -1.22 2.09 -25.53
N GLN A 177 -0.52 0.99 -25.76
CA GLN A 177 0.18 0.25 -24.71
C GLN A 177 1.51 0.93 -24.38
N LEU A 178 1.98 0.74 -23.14
CA LEU A 178 3.29 1.21 -22.70
C LEU A 178 4.41 0.28 -23.21
N PRO A 179 5.61 0.81 -23.55
CA PRO A 179 5.99 2.22 -23.63
C PRO A 179 5.46 2.91 -24.90
N THR A 180 5.23 4.23 -24.83
CA THR A 180 4.73 5.03 -25.96
C THR A 180 5.35 6.43 -25.94
N ASN A 181 5.35 7.08 -27.11
CA ASN A 181 5.65 8.49 -27.24
C ASN A 181 4.45 9.31 -26.74
N VAL A 182 4.66 10.50 -26.21
CA VAL A 182 3.62 11.44 -25.73
C VAL A 182 4.08 12.88 -26.02
N HIS A 183 3.16 13.82 -26.17
CA HIS A 183 3.54 15.23 -26.35
C HIS A 183 3.80 15.92 -25.02
N ALA A 184 4.73 16.87 -25.01
CA ALA A 184 4.99 17.76 -23.88
C ALA A 184 3.78 18.65 -23.55
N ASP A 185 3.59 18.96 -22.26
CA ASP A 185 2.54 19.82 -21.73
C ASP A 185 1.13 19.45 -22.22
N GLN A 186 0.81 18.16 -22.18
CA GLN A 186 -0.49 17.64 -22.57
C GLN A 186 -1.03 16.66 -21.52
N GLU A 187 -2.35 16.70 -21.32
CA GLU A 187 -3.05 15.76 -20.44
C GLU A 187 -3.29 14.42 -21.16
N TYR A 188 -2.90 13.33 -20.49
CA TYR A 188 -3.17 11.97 -20.90
C TYR A 188 -3.88 11.21 -19.79
N THR A 189 -4.70 10.23 -20.15
CA THR A 189 -5.38 9.35 -19.20
C THR A 189 -4.73 7.98 -19.18
N LEU A 190 -4.14 7.61 -18.05
CA LEU A 190 -3.69 6.24 -17.79
C LEU A 190 -4.89 5.36 -17.40
N GLN A 191 -5.22 4.40 -18.24
CA GLN A 191 -6.21 3.35 -17.98
C GLN A 191 -5.53 2.12 -17.40
N ILE A 192 -5.91 1.76 -16.19
CA ILE A 192 -5.38 0.63 -15.42
C ILE A 192 -6.49 -0.40 -15.30
N THR A 193 -6.29 -1.59 -15.85
CA THR A 193 -7.22 -2.70 -15.70
C THR A 193 -6.69 -3.67 -14.65
N LEU A 194 -7.43 -3.76 -13.54
CA LEU A 194 -7.19 -4.65 -12.41
C LEU A 194 -7.98 -5.94 -12.62
N LYS A 195 -7.29 -7.08 -12.52
CA LYS A 195 -7.92 -8.40 -12.54
C LYS A 195 -7.52 -9.21 -11.34
N ARG A 196 -8.50 -9.62 -10.52
CA ARG A 196 -8.26 -10.52 -9.38
C ARG A 196 -8.23 -11.97 -9.88
N ILE A 197 -7.09 -12.64 -9.74
CA ILE A 197 -6.88 -14.02 -10.20
C ILE A 197 -7.52 -15.02 -9.23
N ASN A 198 -7.39 -14.78 -7.92
CA ASN A 198 -7.92 -15.71 -6.93
C ASN A 198 -9.46 -15.60 -6.81
N ARG A 199 -10.13 -16.75 -6.91
CA ARG A 199 -11.61 -16.85 -6.83
C ARG A 199 -12.05 -16.89 -5.36
N ILE A 200 -12.38 -15.74 -4.79
CA ILE A 200 -13.03 -15.67 -3.47
C ILE A 200 -14.54 -15.83 -3.65
N ARG A 201 -15.16 -16.74 -2.88
CA ARG A 201 -16.63 -16.85 -2.82
C ARG A 201 -17.16 -15.59 -2.15
N ARG A 202 -18.25 -14.99 -2.66
CA ARG A 202 -18.80 -13.72 -2.16
C ARG A 202 -19.07 -13.67 -0.64
N ASN A 203 -19.29 -14.83 0.01
CA ASN A 203 -19.52 -14.92 1.46
C ASN A 203 -18.24 -15.11 2.28
N ASP A 204 -17.09 -15.31 1.64
CA ASP A 204 -15.77 -15.52 2.28
C ASP A 204 -14.88 -14.26 2.25
N PHE A 205 -15.41 -13.11 1.80
CA PHE A 205 -14.79 -11.80 2.02
C PHE A 205 -14.86 -11.47 3.51
N ARG A 206 -14.05 -12.17 4.31
CA ARG A 206 -13.75 -11.76 5.67
C ARG A 206 -12.76 -10.61 5.60
N GLN A 207 -12.94 -9.67 6.51
CA GLN A 207 -12.04 -8.56 6.75
C GLN A 207 -10.60 -9.07 6.85
N LEU A 208 -9.65 -8.21 6.47
CA LEU A 208 -8.21 -8.44 6.59
C LEU A 208 -7.94 -9.11 7.95
N THR A 209 -7.15 -10.18 7.96
CA THR A 209 -6.71 -10.79 9.22
C THR A 209 -5.72 -9.84 9.86
N THR A 210 -6.24 -8.90 10.64
CA THR A 210 -5.43 -7.89 11.32
C THR A 210 -4.90 -8.46 12.63
N SER A 211 -3.95 -7.76 13.25
CA SER A 211 -3.60 -8.04 14.64
C SER A 211 -4.86 -8.06 15.53
N SER A 212 -4.84 -8.85 16.60
CA SER A 212 -5.95 -8.98 17.56
C SER A 212 -6.34 -7.65 18.23
N VAL A 213 -5.50 -6.62 18.07
CA VAL A 213 -5.65 -5.30 18.69
C VAL A 213 -6.34 -4.30 17.75
N THR A 214 -6.21 -4.45 16.43
CA THR A 214 -6.76 -3.51 15.45
C THR A 214 -8.17 -3.90 15.03
N LYS A 215 -8.98 -2.90 14.66
CA LYS A 215 -10.30 -3.15 14.09
C LYS A 215 -10.16 -3.88 12.75
N PRO A 216 -11.09 -4.79 12.47
CA PRO A 216 -11.05 -5.49 11.20
C PRO A 216 -11.38 -4.50 10.08
N LYS A 217 -10.69 -4.65 8.96
CA LYS A 217 -10.64 -3.66 7.88
C LYS A 217 -10.88 -4.35 6.54
N ASP A 218 -11.58 -3.66 5.64
CA ASP A 218 -11.77 -4.15 4.28
C ASP A 218 -10.50 -3.92 3.46
N GLU A 219 -10.24 -4.83 2.52
CA GLU A 219 -9.12 -4.72 1.59
C GLU A 219 -9.26 -3.45 0.74
N SER A 220 -8.26 -2.58 0.80
CA SER A 220 -8.17 -1.42 -0.08
C SER A 220 -6.75 -1.24 -0.62
N TRP A 221 -6.67 -0.58 -1.76
CA TRP A 221 -5.45 -0.40 -2.53
C TRP A 221 -5.22 1.07 -2.85
N ILE A 222 -3.96 1.43 -2.98
CA ILE A 222 -3.54 2.77 -3.34
C ILE A 222 -2.69 2.63 -4.60
N PHE A 223 -3.15 3.26 -5.66
CA PHE A 223 -2.40 3.44 -6.88
C PHE A 223 -1.67 4.79 -6.82
N ILE A 224 -0.37 4.79 -7.12
CA ILE A 224 0.44 6.00 -7.23
C ILE A 224 1.18 5.97 -8.57
N LEU A 225 1.12 7.07 -9.29
CA LEU A 225 2.01 7.38 -10.40
C LEU A 225 3.00 8.43 -9.92
N GLY A 226 4.29 8.16 -10.07
CA GLY A 226 5.34 9.08 -9.67
C GLY A 226 6.57 8.99 -10.54
N ASN A 227 7.40 10.02 -10.47
CA ASN A 227 8.72 10.00 -11.07
C ASN A 227 9.75 9.65 -9.99
N SER A 228 10.34 8.46 -10.11
CA SER A 228 11.31 7.95 -9.14
C SER A 228 12.64 8.72 -9.17
N ASP A 229 12.97 9.43 -10.25
CA ASP A 229 14.21 10.20 -10.37
C ASP A 229 14.08 11.57 -9.70
N THR A 230 12.94 12.25 -9.89
CA THR A 230 12.68 13.55 -9.25
C THR A 230 12.11 13.45 -7.85
N GLY A 231 11.55 12.28 -7.48
CA GLY A 231 10.82 12.09 -6.24
C GLY A 231 9.43 12.76 -6.24
N GLU A 232 8.93 13.13 -7.42
CA GLU A 232 7.64 13.79 -7.59
C GLU A 232 6.51 12.77 -7.64
N LEU A 233 5.47 13.01 -6.84
CA LEU A 233 4.21 12.28 -6.92
C LEU A 233 3.30 13.00 -7.92
N ILE A 234 2.99 12.33 -9.03
CA ILE A 234 2.18 12.87 -10.12
C ILE A 234 0.70 12.66 -9.83
N CYS A 235 0.32 11.44 -9.44
CA CYS A 235 -1.06 11.14 -9.09
C CYS A 235 -1.16 10.06 -8.01
N ILE A 236 -2.22 10.13 -7.22
CA ILE A 236 -2.65 9.11 -6.28
C ILE A 236 -4.13 8.81 -6.46
N LYS A 237 -4.51 7.53 -6.44
CA LYS A 237 -5.91 7.10 -6.47
C LYS A 237 -6.14 5.96 -5.50
N ARG A 238 -7.15 6.11 -4.64
CA ARG A 238 -7.59 5.06 -3.71
C ARG A 238 -8.62 4.16 -4.39
N ILE A 239 -8.47 2.87 -4.18
CA ILE A 239 -9.23 1.81 -4.83
C ILE A 239 -9.80 0.93 -3.74
N ASN A 240 -11.09 1.03 -3.52
CA ASN A 240 -11.78 0.18 -2.56
C ASN A 240 -12.01 -1.20 -3.19
N GLN A 241 -11.91 -2.25 -2.37
CA GLN A 241 -12.32 -3.63 -2.59
C GLN A 241 -12.48 -4.08 -4.06
N ILE A 242 -11.49 -4.83 -4.57
CA ILE A 242 -11.55 -5.42 -5.92
C ILE A 242 -12.39 -6.69 -5.85
N ILE A 243 -13.71 -6.52 -5.92
CA ILE A 243 -14.71 -7.61 -5.82
C ILE A 243 -14.96 -8.26 -7.18
N ARG A 244 -14.87 -7.47 -8.27
CA ARG A 244 -15.15 -7.93 -9.62
C ARG A 244 -13.90 -8.58 -10.21
N SER A 245 -14.11 -9.54 -11.12
CA SER A 245 -13.03 -10.16 -11.88
C SER A 245 -12.24 -9.13 -12.67
N HIS A 246 -12.88 -8.04 -13.13
CA HIS A 246 -12.24 -6.93 -13.85
C HIS A 246 -12.75 -5.59 -13.32
N THR A 247 -11.82 -4.68 -13.01
CA THR A 247 -12.11 -3.29 -12.65
C THR A 247 -11.15 -2.39 -13.41
N THR A 248 -11.67 -1.42 -14.18
CA THR A 248 -10.85 -0.46 -14.91
C THR A 248 -10.88 0.90 -14.21
N ILE A 249 -9.71 1.51 -14.08
CA ILE A 249 -9.50 2.77 -13.39
C ILE A 249 -8.76 3.71 -14.34
N SER A 250 -9.34 4.88 -14.56
CA SER A 250 -8.68 5.97 -15.27
C SER A 250 -8.04 6.95 -14.29
N VAL A 251 -6.84 7.41 -14.62
CA VAL A 251 -6.10 8.45 -13.91
C VAL A 251 -5.53 9.42 -14.93
N SER A 252 -5.92 10.68 -14.86
CA SER A 252 -5.35 11.73 -15.71
C SER A 252 -4.04 12.25 -15.12
N PHE A 253 -3.08 12.56 -15.99
CA PHE A 253 -1.83 13.22 -15.62
C PHE A 253 -1.35 14.10 -16.78
N VAL A 254 -0.58 15.13 -16.45
CA VAL A 254 0.03 16.03 -17.43
C VAL A 254 1.49 15.62 -17.63
N THR A 255 1.93 15.59 -18.88
CA THR A 255 3.32 15.29 -19.24
C THR A 255 4.25 16.45 -18.92
N SER A 256 5.52 16.15 -18.68
CA SER A 256 6.54 17.19 -18.47
C SER A 256 6.81 17.98 -19.75
N ASN A 257 7.31 19.20 -19.59
CA ASN A 257 7.85 20.02 -20.68
C ASN A 257 9.25 19.57 -21.12
N ILE A 258 9.92 18.70 -20.35
CA ILE A 258 11.25 18.22 -20.65
C ILE A 258 11.17 17.16 -21.74
N LEU A 259 11.71 17.47 -22.92
CA LEU A 259 11.75 16.56 -24.05
C LEU A 259 12.69 15.38 -23.79
N GLY A 260 12.34 14.24 -24.38
CA GLY A 260 13.13 13.02 -24.33
C GLY A 260 12.52 11.94 -23.43
N ARG A 261 13.33 10.93 -23.15
CA ARG A 261 12.89 9.72 -22.46
C ARG A 261 12.81 9.95 -20.95
N GLN A 262 11.60 9.99 -20.41
CA GLN A 262 11.35 10.11 -18.97
C GLN A 262 10.92 8.76 -18.39
N ARG A 263 11.51 8.39 -17.25
CA ARG A 263 11.11 7.21 -16.48
C ARG A 263 10.00 7.57 -15.51
N LEU A 264 8.91 6.83 -15.56
CA LEU A 264 7.83 6.89 -14.59
C LEU A 264 7.68 5.54 -13.91
N THR A 265 7.23 5.58 -12.67
CA THR A 265 7.01 4.40 -11.85
C THR A 265 5.57 4.39 -11.36
N ILE A 266 4.91 3.26 -11.58
CA ILE A 266 3.63 2.92 -10.96
C ILE A 266 3.90 2.13 -9.69
N TYR A 267 3.28 2.57 -8.61
CA TYR A 267 3.21 1.84 -7.35
C TYR A 267 1.78 1.41 -7.11
N PHE A 268 1.56 0.12 -6.90
CA PHE A 268 0.29 -0.44 -6.51
C PHE A 268 0.45 -1.08 -5.14
N LEU A 269 -0.08 -0.41 -4.13
CA LEU A 269 0.23 -0.68 -2.73
C LEU A 269 -1.03 -1.13 -2.00
N SER A 270 -0.90 -2.16 -1.16
CA SER A 270 -1.98 -2.52 -0.25
C SER A 270 -2.04 -1.54 0.91
N ASP A 271 -3.22 -1.23 1.41
CA ASP A 271 -3.36 -0.40 2.61
C ASP A 271 -3.34 -1.22 3.92
N GLY A 272 -3.06 -2.52 3.85
CA GLY A 272 -3.18 -3.43 4.99
C GLY A 272 -2.37 -4.71 4.92
N TYR A 273 -1.89 -5.15 3.75
CA TYR A 273 -0.95 -6.26 3.65
C TYR A 273 0.48 -5.77 3.47
N LEU A 274 1.43 -6.53 4.04
CA LEU A 274 2.86 -6.38 3.77
C LEU A 274 3.28 -7.43 2.73
N GLY A 275 4.22 -7.08 1.85
CA GLY A 275 4.81 -8.00 0.87
C GLY A 275 3.96 -8.27 -0.38
N LEU A 276 2.84 -7.56 -0.57
CA LEU A 276 1.99 -7.66 -1.77
C LEU A 276 2.06 -6.42 -2.68
N ASP A 277 2.94 -5.48 -2.35
CA ASP A 277 3.13 -4.25 -3.09
C ASP A 277 3.82 -4.53 -4.42
N GLN A 278 3.34 -3.88 -5.48
CA GLN A 278 3.86 -4.04 -6.83
C GLN A 278 4.41 -2.71 -7.35
N GLN A 279 5.53 -2.78 -8.07
CA GLN A 279 6.17 -1.64 -8.69
C GLN A 279 6.43 -1.93 -10.17
N TYR A 280 6.03 -1.02 -11.05
CA TYR A 280 6.25 -1.11 -12.49
C TYR A 280 6.91 0.15 -13.01
N ASP A 281 8.14 0.01 -13.51
CA ASP A 281 8.86 1.10 -14.17
C ASP A 281 8.58 1.05 -15.68
N PHE A 282 8.25 2.20 -16.26
CA PHE A 282 8.09 2.35 -17.70
C PHE A 282 8.67 3.68 -18.17
N PHE A 283 8.79 3.81 -19.48
CA PHE A 283 9.35 5.00 -20.11
C PHE A 283 8.33 5.65 -21.02
N LEU A 284 8.32 6.99 -20.98
CA LEU A 284 7.59 7.83 -21.92
C LEU A 284 8.59 8.64 -22.73
N ASP A 285 8.47 8.58 -24.05
CA ASP A 285 9.29 9.41 -24.94
C ASP A 285 8.53 10.71 -25.22
N ILE A 286 8.94 11.79 -24.56
CA ILE A 286 8.28 13.09 -24.64
C ILE A 286 8.75 13.82 -25.89
N GLU A 287 7.82 14.01 -26.82
CA GLU A 287 7.98 14.77 -28.06
C GLU A 287 7.52 16.21 -27.90
N LYS A 288 7.82 17.05 -28.90
CA LYS A 288 7.41 18.46 -28.89
C LYS A 288 5.88 18.59 -28.78
N ALA A 289 5.45 19.63 -28.06
CA ALA A 289 4.05 19.98 -27.95
C ALA A 289 3.41 20.16 -29.34
N SER A 290 2.20 19.63 -29.50
CA SER A 290 1.41 19.76 -30.71
C SER A 290 0.17 20.59 -30.41
N LEU A 291 0.11 21.79 -30.99
CA LEU A 291 -1.01 22.74 -30.81
C LEU A 291 -2.36 22.12 -31.16
N GLN A 292 -2.41 21.30 -32.21
CA GLN A 292 -3.64 20.63 -32.63
C GLN A 292 -4.12 19.64 -31.57
N THR A 293 -3.18 18.93 -30.96
CA THR A 293 -3.47 17.92 -29.94
C THR A 293 -3.90 18.55 -28.62
N GLN A 294 -3.29 19.68 -28.25
CA GLN A 294 -3.69 20.51 -27.10
C GLN A 294 -5.11 21.05 -27.26
N ILE A 295 -5.45 21.65 -28.41
CA ILE A 295 -6.80 22.17 -28.69
C ILE A 295 -7.85 21.06 -28.58
N ASN A 296 -7.57 19.86 -29.11
CA ASN A 296 -8.51 18.74 -29.03
C ASN A 296 -8.75 18.27 -27.59
N THR A 297 -7.70 18.28 -26.77
CA THR A 297 -7.80 17.90 -25.35
C THR A 297 -8.60 18.93 -24.55
N GLU A 298 -8.37 20.23 -24.80
CA GLU A 298 -9.15 21.30 -24.19
C GLU A 298 -10.63 21.26 -24.60
N LEU A 299 -10.91 21.04 -25.89
CA LEU A 299 -12.28 20.91 -26.39
C LEU A 299 -13.00 19.72 -25.75
N ASP A 300 -12.35 18.57 -25.65
CA ASP A 300 -12.93 17.37 -25.02
C ASP A 300 -13.25 17.65 -23.54
N SER A 301 -12.35 18.30 -22.81
CA SER A 301 -12.59 18.67 -21.41
C SER A 301 -13.78 19.61 -21.21
N LEU A 302 -14.00 20.56 -22.14
CA LEU A 302 -15.12 21.51 -22.10
C LEU A 302 -16.45 20.82 -22.41
N VAL A 303 -16.46 19.87 -23.35
CA VAL A 303 -17.64 19.05 -23.66
C VAL A 303 -18.02 18.20 -22.45
N ASP A 304 -17.03 17.55 -21.83
CA ASP A 304 -17.21 16.72 -20.65
C ASP A 304 -17.78 17.53 -19.46
N GLU A 305 -17.36 18.79 -19.29
CA GLU A 305 -17.88 19.69 -18.27
C GLU A 305 -19.33 20.13 -18.55
N LEU A 306 -19.66 20.42 -19.82
CA LEU A 306 -21.01 20.78 -20.25
C LEU A 306 -21.99 19.62 -20.01
N ASP A 307 -21.60 18.39 -20.37
CA ASP A 307 -22.43 17.20 -20.18
C ASP A 307 -22.68 16.93 -18.69
N ARG A 308 -21.69 17.11 -17.82
CA ARG A 308 -21.88 16.99 -16.35
C ARG A 308 -22.83 18.05 -15.81
N ARG A 309 -22.79 19.29 -16.31
CA ARG A 309 -23.71 20.35 -15.90
C ARG A 309 -25.13 20.08 -16.36
N LEU A 310 -25.30 19.54 -17.57
CA LEU A 310 -26.60 19.14 -18.10
C LEU A 310 -27.19 17.95 -17.32
N ALA A 311 -26.37 16.99 -16.91
CA ALA A 311 -26.81 15.84 -16.10
C ALA A 311 -27.20 16.20 -14.66
N ALA A 312 -26.83 17.39 -14.18
CA ALA A 312 -27.14 17.89 -12.84
C ALA A 312 -28.40 18.77 -12.76
N LEU A 313 -29.02 19.09 -13.90
CA LEU A 313 -30.28 19.84 -14.04
C LEU A 313 -31.49 18.89 -14.11
#